data_AF-M0B5C6-F1
#
_entry.id   AF-M0B5C6-F1
#
_cell.length_a   1.000
_cell.length_b   1.000
_cell.length_c   1.000
_cell.angle_alpha   90.00
_cell.angle_beta   90.00
_cell.angle_gamma   90.00
#
_symmetry.space_group_name_H-M   'P 1'
#
loop_
_entity.id
_entity.type
_entity.pdbx_description
1 polymer ?
#
loop_
_entity_poly.entity_id
_entity_poly.type
_entity_poly.pdbx_seq_one_letter_code
_entity_poly.pdbx_strand_id
1 'polypeptide(L)'
;MRIALLGGTGDIGEGLTLRFARDTDHELLVGSRDPEKARDAVDDYKAELDSHAVDDPDISGFDNEMAADRADVTILSVPPYYAGDTVDAIDGVLDADTILVTPAVGMKGDEDGMHYHPPGAGSVSELVAQRAPDEVPVIGAFHNLAAGKLADLSAELDLDTLLVGDDDSAKETVRSLASEIDGLRALDAGPLANAAEVESVTPLVINIAKHNDELHDVGVKWV
;
A
#
# COMPACT_ATOMS: atom_id res chain seq x y z
N MET A 1 15.77 2.51 -1.78
CA MET A 1 15.58 1.05 -1.57
C MET A 1 14.86 0.49 -2.78
N ARG A 2 14.79 -0.84 -2.91
CA ARG A 2 13.95 -1.53 -3.89
C ARG A 2 12.57 -1.78 -3.28
N ILE A 3 11.53 -1.20 -3.86
CA ILE A 3 10.16 -1.32 -3.37
C ILE A 3 9.34 -2.03 -4.43
N ALA A 4 8.86 -3.23 -4.11
CA ALA A 4 7.89 -3.94 -4.95
C ALA A 4 6.47 -3.55 -4.59
N LEU A 5 5.64 -3.29 -5.60
CA LEU A 5 4.20 -3.08 -5.46
C LEU A 5 3.46 -4.22 -6.15
N LEU A 6 3.09 -5.26 -5.40
CA LEU A 6 2.42 -6.43 -5.95
C LEU A 6 0.95 -6.13 -6.18
N GLY A 7 0.45 -6.44 -7.38
CA GLY A 7 -0.82 -5.87 -7.83
C GLY A 7 -0.73 -4.37 -8.10
N GLY A 8 0.47 -3.84 -8.31
CA GLY A 8 0.75 -2.41 -8.47
C GLY A 8 0.00 -1.73 -9.61
N THR A 9 -0.56 -2.51 -10.55
CA THR A 9 -1.39 -2.03 -11.67
C THR A 9 -2.82 -1.59 -11.28
N GLY A 10 -3.16 -1.56 -10.00
CA GLY A 10 -4.47 -1.08 -9.49
C GLY A 10 -4.32 0.27 -8.79
N ASP A 11 -5.45 0.94 -8.51
CA ASP A 11 -5.48 2.36 -8.10
C ASP A 11 -4.52 2.71 -6.94
N ILE A 12 -4.50 1.90 -5.86
CA ILE A 12 -3.61 2.17 -4.72
C ILE A 12 -2.13 1.96 -5.09
N GLY A 13 -1.85 0.95 -5.92
CA GLY A 13 -0.51 0.65 -6.40
C GLY A 13 0.02 1.74 -7.33
N GLU A 14 -0.82 2.24 -8.23
CA GLU A 14 -0.55 3.40 -9.08
C GLU A 14 -0.22 4.62 -8.22
N GLY A 15 -1.11 4.99 -7.30
CA GLY A 15 -0.92 6.16 -6.45
C GLY A 15 0.36 6.11 -5.62
N LEU A 16 0.67 4.96 -5.01
CA LEU A 16 1.92 4.77 -4.28
C LEU A 16 3.14 4.82 -5.20
N THR A 17 3.08 4.18 -6.38
CA THR A 17 4.18 4.18 -7.35
C THR A 17 4.50 5.60 -7.81
N LEU A 18 3.48 6.37 -8.20
CA LEU A 18 3.63 7.75 -8.67
C LEU A 18 4.22 8.66 -7.57
N ARG A 19 3.75 8.52 -6.33
CA ARG A 19 4.26 9.32 -5.20
C ARG A 19 5.69 8.98 -4.83
N PHE A 20 6.03 7.69 -4.70
CA PHE A 20 7.41 7.30 -4.44
C PHE A 20 8.34 7.73 -5.57
N ALA A 21 7.92 7.59 -6.84
CA ALA A 21 8.76 7.95 -7.98
C ALA A 21 9.00 9.46 -8.07
N ARG A 22 7.99 10.26 -7.72
CA ARG A 22 8.09 11.72 -7.72
C ARG A 22 8.97 12.23 -6.57
N ASP A 23 8.76 11.69 -5.38
CA ASP A 23 9.29 12.29 -4.14
C ASP A 23 10.63 11.67 -3.71
N THR A 24 11.03 10.53 -4.31
CA THR A 24 12.22 9.75 -3.90
C THR A 24 13.01 9.19 -5.10
N ASP A 25 14.25 8.77 -4.84
CA ASP A 25 15.11 8.05 -5.81
C ASP A 25 15.08 6.52 -5.60
N HIS A 26 13.96 5.96 -5.15
CA HIS A 26 13.82 4.52 -4.96
C HIS A 26 13.63 3.77 -6.28
N GLU A 27 14.12 2.53 -6.34
CA GLU A 27 13.85 1.62 -7.45
C GLU A 27 12.49 0.96 -7.21
N LEU A 28 11.52 1.23 -8.09
CA LEU A 28 10.13 0.78 -7.96
C LEU A 28 9.83 -0.38 -8.92
N LEU A 29 9.37 -1.49 -8.34
CA LEU A 29 9.10 -2.73 -9.06
C LEU A 29 7.58 -2.98 -9.09
N VAL A 30 6.92 -2.60 -10.18
CA VAL A 30 5.48 -2.81 -10.35
C VAL A 30 5.22 -4.28 -10.69
N GLY A 31 4.58 -4.99 -9.75
CA GLY A 31 4.25 -6.41 -9.89
C GLY A 31 2.83 -6.64 -10.40
N SER A 32 2.69 -7.63 -11.29
CA SER A 32 1.40 -8.14 -11.75
C SER A 32 1.44 -9.67 -11.91
N ARG A 33 0.27 -10.32 -11.97
CA ARG A 33 0.18 -11.71 -12.45
C ARG A 33 0.36 -11.81 -13.97
N ASP A 34 0.15 -10.70 -14.66
CA ASP A 34 0.39 -10.51 -16.08
C ASP A 34 1.54 -9.50 -16.25
N PRO A 35 2.77 -9.97 -16.52
CA PRO A 35 3.92 -9.08 -16.67
C PRO A 35 3.84 -8.14 -17.88
N GLU A 36 3.00 -8.40 -18.89
CA GLU A 36 2.74 -7.40 -19.94
C GLU A 36 1.94 -6.23 -19.36
N LYS A 37 0.89 -6.52 -18.59
CA LYS A 37 0.11 -5.48 -17.88
C LYS A 37 0.96 -4.63 -16.94
N ALA A 38 1.96 -5.21 -16.28
CA ALA A 38 2.88 -4.44 -15.43
C ALA A 38 3.74 -3.48 -16.25
N ARG A 39 4.22 -3.88 -17.43
CA ARG A 39 5.03 -3.02 -18.30
C ARG A 39 4.19 -1.90 -18.90
N ASP A 40 2.99 -2.20 -19.36
CA ASP A 40 2.05 -1.19 -19.88
C ASP A 40 1.75 -0.13 -18.81
N ALA A 41 1.46 -0.56 -17.57
CA ALA A 41 1.23 0.35 -16.45
C ALA A 41 2.47 1.22 -16.15
N VAL A 42 3.68 0.66 -16.22
CA VAL A 42 4.92 1.42 -16.02
C VAL A 42 5.13 2.46 -17.12
N ASP A 43 4.80 2.15 -18.37
CA ASP A 43 4.85 3.11 -19.46
C ASP A 43 3.87 4.28 -19.21
N ASP A 44 2.66 3.98 -18.76
CA ASP A 44 1.67 4.99 -18.37
C ASP A 44 2.16 5.86 -17.19
N TYR A 45 2.72 5.23 -16.14
CA TYR A 45 3.24 5.97 -14.98
C TYR A 45 4.40 6.87 -15.34
N LYS A 46 5.31 6.42 -16.21
CA LYS A 46 6.43 7.24 -16.71
C LYS A 46 5.94 8.43 -17.54
N ALA A 47 4.88 8.25 -18.34
CA ALA A 47 4.28 9.36 -19.09
C ALA A 47 3.63 10.40 -18.17
N GLU A 48 2.93 9.95 -17.12
CA GLU A 48 2.35 10.85 -16.11
C GLU A 48 3.46 11.63 -15.37
N LEU A 49 4.51 10.95 -14.93
CA LEU A 49 5.66 11.55 -14.24
C LEU A 49 6.43 12.56 -15.10
N ASP A 50 6.62 12.27 -16.39
CA ASP A 50 7.23 13.20 -17.36
C ASP A 50 6.39 14.48 -17.49
N SER A 51 5.05 14.35 -17.51
CA SER A 51 4.14 15.51 -17.53
C SER A 51 4.26 16.41 -16.29
N HIS A 52 4.78 15.85 -15.19
CA HIS A 52 5.05 16.50 -13.92
C HIS A 52 6.53 16.85 -13.69
N ALA A 53 7.36 16.79 -14.74
CA ALA A 53 8.79 17.12 -14.72
C ALA A 53 9.61 16.27 -13.74
N VAL A 54 9.24 15.00 -13.57
CA VAL A 54 10.06 14.00 -12.90
C VAL A 54 10.92 13.30 -13.95
N ASP A 55 12.21 13.60 -13.95
CA ASP A 55 13.16 13.09 -14.94
C ASP A 55 13.64 11.67 -14.58
N ASP A 56 13.54 10.74 -15.54
CA ASP A 56 14.13 9.38 -15.49
C ASP A 56 13.82 8.57 -14.20
N PRO A 57 12.53 8.37 -13.84
CA PRO A 57 12.19 7.61 -12.64
C PRO A 57 12.55 6.13 -12.82
N ASP A 58 13.17 5.53 -11.79
CA ASP A 58 13.60 4.13 -11.79
C ASP A 58 12.41 3.20 -11.48
N ILE A 59 11.54 3.03 -12.49
CA ILE A 59 10.34 2.19 -12.43
C ILE A 59 10.44 1.10 -13.47
N SER A 60 10.18 -0.14 -13.05
CA SER A 60 10.21 -1.32 -13.90
C SER A 60 9.05 -2.28 -13.61
N GLY A 61 8.52 -2.92 -14.66
CA GLY A 61 7.37 -3.82 -14.57
C GLY A 61 7.76 -5.30 -14.65
N PHE A 62 7.27 -6.10 -13.70
CA PHE A 62 7.59 -7.53 -13.55
C PHE A 62 6.35 -8.38 -13.24
N ASP A 63 6.53 -9.70 -13.27
CA ASP A 63 5.61 -10.57 -12.54
C ASP A 63 5.80 -10.40 -11.02
N ASN A 64 4.77 -10.75 -10.25
CA ASN A 64 4.78 -10.52 -8.79
C ASN A 64 5.95 -11.23 -8.07
N GLU A 65 6.27 -12.46 -8.45
CA GLU A 65 7.33 -13.25 -7.78
C GLU A 65 8.70 -12.63 -8.08
N MET A 66 8.97 -12.26 -9.33
CA MET A 66 10.20 -11.57 -9.70
C MET A 66 10.35 -10.19 -9.05
N ALA A 67 9.25 -9.44 -8.89
CA ALA A 67 9.28 -8.18 -8.17
C ALA A 67 9.65 -8.38 -6.69
N ALA A 68 9.02 -9.35 -6.03
CA ALA A 68 9.24 -9.66 -4.61
C ALA A 68 10.68 -10.16 -4.34
N ASP A 69 11.21 -11.05 -5.18
CA ASP A 69 12.58 -11.61 -5.11
C ASP A 69 13.70 -10.56 -5.12
N ARG A 70 13.40 -9.33 -5.56
CA ARG A 70 14.36 -8.22 -5.65
C ARG A 70 14.11 -7.13 -4.60
N ALA A 71 13.04 -7.19 -3.85
CA ALA A 71 12.58 -6.07 -3.05
C ALA A 71 13.18 -6.09 -1.65
N ASP A 72 13.53 -4.92 -1.13
CA ASP A 72 13.82 -4.74 0.29
C ASP A 72 12.48 -4.56 1.05
N VAL A 73 11.49 -3.93 0.41
CA VAL A 73 10.12 -3.77 0.92
C VAL A 73 9.10 -4.17 -0.15
N THR A 74 8.19 -5.07 0.20
CA THR A 74 7.13 -5.57 -0.69
C THR A 74 5.76 -5.13 -0.19
N ILE A 75 5.10 -4.25 -0.95
CA ILE A 75 3.76 -3.71 -0.67
C ILE A 75 2.70 -4.53 -1.42
N LEU A 76 1.80 -5.17 -0.68
CA LEU A 76 0.71 -5.99 -1.19
C LEU A 76 -0.49 -5.14 -1.62
N SER A 77 -0.36 -4.44 -2.75
CA SER A 77 -1.41 -3.60 -3.37
C SER A 77 -2.50 -4.41 -4.08
N VAL A 78 -2.95 -5.50 -3.44
CA VAL A 78 -3.96 -6.42 -3.97
C VAL A 78 -5.27 -6.30 -3.18
N PRO A 79 -6.42 -6.66 -3.81
CA PRO A 79 -7.67 -6.78 -3.06
C PRO A 79 -7.53 -7.69 -1.82
N PRO A 80 -8.23 -7.38 -0.71
CA PRO A 80 -8.03 -8.04 0.58
C PRO A 80 -8.26 -9.56 0.54
N TYR A 81 -9.15 -10.02 -0.34
CA TYR A 81 -9.46 -11.45 -0.51
C TYR A 81 -8.39 -12.21 -1.31
N TYR A 82 -7.45 -11.51 -1.96
CA TYR A 82 -6.29 -12.08 -2.62
C TYR A 82 -4.99 -11.93 -1.81
N ALA A 83 -5.01 -11.21 -0.68
CA ALA A 83 -3.80 -10.91 0.09
C ALA A 83 -3.06 -12.19 0.53
N GLY A 84 -3.78 -13.14 1.15
CA GLY A 84 -3.19 -14.42 1.56
C GLY A 84 -2.65 -15.25 0.39
N ASP A 85 -3.43 -15.40 -0.68
CA ASP A 85 -2.99 -16.15 -1.88
C ASP A 85 -1.77 -15.49 -2.56
N THR A 86 -1.64 -14.16 -2.45
CA THR A 86 -0.49 -13.42 -2.99
C THR A 86 0.77 -13.69 -2.17
N VAL A 87 0.66 -13.75 -0.84
CA VAL A 87 1.77 -14.15 0.04
C VAL A 87 2.17 -15.60 -0.24
N ASP A 88 1.20 -16.53 -0.30
CA ASP A 88 1.46 -17.95 -0.60
C ASP A 88 2.20 -18.13 -1.95
N ALA A 89 1.96 -17.24 -2.92
CA ALA A 89 2.59 -17.30 -4.25
C ALA A 89 4.04 -16.78 -4.29
N ILE A 90 4.44 -15.93 -3.34
CA ILE A 90 5.80 -15.34 -3.28
C ILE A 90 6.62 -15.86 -2.10
N ASP A 91 6.03 -16.68 -1.21
CA ASP A 91 6.65 -17.24 -0.01
C ASP A 91 8.08 -17.78 -0.26
N GLY A 92 8.28 -18.48 -1.38
CA GLY A 92 9.57 -19.09 -1.73
C GLY A 92 10.70 -18.12 -2.10
N VAL A 93 10.39 -16.83 -2.28
CA VAL A 93 11.36 -15.78 -2.62
C VAL A 93 11.49 -14.69 -1.55
N LEU A 94 10.72 -14.77 -0.46
CA LEU A 94 10.84 -13.86 0.67
C LEU A 94 11.96 -14.33 1.61
N ASP A 95 12.72 -13.38 2.15
CA ASP A 95 13.76 -13.64 3.15
C ASP A 95 13.61 -12.74 4.37
N ALA A 96 14.39 -13.02 5.43
CA ALA A 96 14.34 -12.27 6.69
C ALA A 96 14.76 -10.78 6.57
N ASP A 97 15.36 -10.38 5.45
CA ASP A 97 15.72 -8.98 5.18
C ASP A 97 14.58 -8.23 4.47
N THR A 98 13.60 -8.96 3.92
CA THR A 98 12.42 -8.42 3.24
C THR A 98 11.33 -7.99 4.23
N ILE A 99 10.76 -6.79 4.05
CA ILE A 99 9.60 -6.35 4.83
C ILE A 99 8.33 -6.47 3.99
N LEU A 100 7.30 -7.15 4.50
CA LEU A 100 5.97 -7.14 3.89
C LEU A 100 5.13 -6.00 4.44
N VAL A 101 4.49 -5.26 3.54
CA VAL A 101 3.56 -4.18 3.88
C VAL A 101 2.21 -4.45 3.23
N THR A 102 1.11 -4.26 3.96
CA THR A 102 -0.24 -4.37 3.38
C THR A 102 -1.08 -3.12 3.61
N PRO A 103 -1.61 -2.50 2.53
CA PRO A 103 -2.67 -1.48 2.59
C PRO A 103 -4.09 -2.07 2.53
N ALA A 104 -4.23 -3.38 2.35
CA ALA A 104 -5.51 -3.98 2.05
C ALA A 104 -6.47 -3.95 3.25
N VAL A 105 -7.74 -3.62 3.00
CA VAL A 105 -8.80 -3.54 4.01
C VAL A 105 -9.98 -4.40 3.60
N GLY A 106 -10.38 -5.32 4.47
CA GLY A 106 -11.59 -6.12 4.31
C GLY A 106 -12.83 -5.27 4.55
N MET A 107 -13.64 -5.02 3.53
CA MET A 107 -14.87 -4.21 3.64
C MET A 107 -16.02 -4.82 2.86
N LYS A 108 -17.25 -4.49 3.28
CA LYS A 108 -18.47 -4.88 2.59
C LYS A 108 -19.47 -3.71 2.58
N GLY A 109 -20.02 -3.42 1.41
CA GLY A 109 -21.05 -2.40 1.24
C GLY A 109 -22.47 -2.97 1.31
N ASP A 110 -23.39 -2.17 1.83
CA ASP A 110 -24.84 -2.36 1.76
C ASP A 110 -25.58 -1.02 1.55
N GLU A 111 -26.89 -0.99 1.80
CA GLU A 111 -27.71 0.22 1.65
C GLU A 111 -27.29 1.36 2.59
N ASP A 112 -26.82 1.03 3.79
CA ASP A 112 -26.47 1.98 4.83
C ASP A 112 -25.03 2.52 4.66
N GLY A 113 -24.13 1.78 4.01
CA GLY A 113 -22.75 2.24 3.84
C GLY A 113 -21.74 1.13 3.58
N MET A 114 -20.48 1.51 3.72
CA MET A 114 -19.34 0.59 3.81
C MET A 114 -19.11 0.19 5.25
N HIS A 115 -18.91 -1.09 5.49
CA HIS A 115 -18.67 -1.65 6.81
C HIS A 115 -17.35 -2.41 6.83
N TYR A 116 -16.64 -2.33 7.94
CA TYR A 116 -15.48 -3.19 8.16
C TYR A 116 -15.93 -4.64 8.18
N HIS A 117 -15.27 -5.46 7.37
CA HIS A 117 -15.58 -6.87 7.18
C HIS A 117 -14.28 -7.67 7.14
N PRO A 118 -13.66 -7.90 8.31
CA PRO A 118 -12.38 -8.56 8.40
C PRO A 118 -12.46 -10.05 8.01
N PRO A 119 -11.33 -10.67 7.62
CA PRO A 119 -11.24 -12.11 7.49
C PRO A 119 -11.32 -12.79 8.87
N GLY A 120 -11.45 -14.13 8.87
CA GLY A 120 -11.47 -14.92 10.12
C GLY A 120 -10.19 -14.81 10.97
N ALA A 121 -9.11 -14.26 10.41
CA ALA A 121 -7.85 -13.97 11.09
C ALA A 121 -7.92 -12.79 12.07
N GLY A 122 -8.96 -11.94 11.99
CA GLY A 122 -9.10 -10.72 12.81
C GLY A 122 -9.01 -9.45 11.98
N SER A 123 -8.00 -9.37 11.11
CA SER A 123 -7.74 -8.28 10.17
C SER A 123 -7.03 -8.80 8.92
N VAL A 124 -6.92 -7.98 7.86
CA VAL A 124 -6.16 -8.37 6.66
C VAL A 124 -4.67 -8.38 6.96
N SER A 125 -4.18 -7.48 7.80
CA SER A 125 -2.79 -7.45 8.26
C SER A 125 -2.41 -8.71 9.04
N GLU A 126 -3.28 -9.18 9.94
CA GLU A 126 -3.09 -10.46 10.62
C GLU A 126 -3.20 -11.66 9.67
N LEU A 127 -4.06 -11.60 8.63
CA LEU A 127 -4.10 -12.64 7.60
C LEU A 127 -2.77 -12.71 6.84
N VAL A 128 -2.19 -11.57 6.47
CA VAL A 128 -0.88 -11.53 5.80
C VAL A 128 0.21 -12.10 6.71
N ALA A 129 0.25 -11.70 7.99
CA ALA A 129 1.21 -12.23 8.96
C ALA A 129 1.07 -13.73 9.21
N GLN A 130 -0.16 -14.27 9.21
CA GLN A 130 -0.39 -15.72 9.33
C GLN A 130 0.11 -16.52 8.12
N ARG A 131 0.32 -15.87 6.97
CA ARG A 131 0.72 -16.50 5.71
C ARG A 131 2.19 -16.29 5.39
N ALA A 132 2.79 -15.23 5.90
CA ALA A 132 4.20 -14.93 5.69
C ALA A 132 5.10 -15.94 6.44
N PRO A 133 6.34 -16.17 5.97
CA PRO A 133 7.35 -16.85 6.77
C PRO A 133 7.54 -16.19 8.13
N ASP A 134 7.80 -16.98 9.18
CA ASP A 134 7.97 -16.50 10.57
C ASP A 134 9.07 -15.42 10.71
N GLU A 135 10.06 -15.43 9.83
CA GLU A 135 11.20 -14.51 9.84
C GLU A 135 10.97 -13.21 9.05
N VAL A 136 9.87 -13.12 8.28
CA VAL A 136 9.53 -11.96 7.46
C VAL A 136 8.62 -11.03 8.25
N PRO A 137 9.08 -9.81 8.63
CA PRO A 137 8.25 -8.87 9.35
C PRO A 137 7.09 -8.35 8.48
N VAL A 138 5.90 -8.26 9.08
CA VAL A 138 4.69 -7.74 8.44
C VAL A 138 4.25 -6.44 9.12
N ILE A 139 4.06 -5.39 8.31
CA ILE A 139 3.56 -4.09 8.73
C ILE A 139 2.26 -3.76 8.00
N GLY A 140 1.19 -3.46 8.73
CA GLY A 140 0.00 -2.83 8.16
C GLY A 140 0.23 -1.33 8.01
N ALA A 141 0.07 -0.79 6.79
CA ALA A 141 0.27 0.64 6.51
C ALA A 141 -0.53 1.09 5.27
N PHE A 142 -0.74 2.39 5.09
CA PHE A 142 -1.37 2.99 3.90
C PHE A 142 -2.85 2.63 3.67
N HIS A 143 -3.53 2.04 4.65
CA HIS A 143 -4.93 1.58 4.57
C HIS A 143 -5.94 2.69 4.20
N ASN A 144 -5.74 3.89 4.72
CA ASN A 144 -6.69 5.00 4.69
C ASN A 144 -6.35 6.07 3.63
N LEU A 145 -5.46 5.74 2.68
CA LEU A 145 -5.08 6.67 1.62
C LEU A 145 -6.04 6.56 0.43
N ALA A 146 -6.57 7.70 0.00
CA ALA A 146 -7.41 7.77 -1.18
C ALA A 146 -6.54 7.66 -2.44
N ALA A 147 -6.69 6.56 -3.18
CA ALA A 147 -5.90 6.27 -4.37
C ALA A 147 -5.95 7.38 -5.42
N GLY A 148 -7.14 7.94 -5.69
CA GLY A 148 -7.30 9.05 -6.64
C GLY A 148 -6.47 10.29 -6.26
N LYS A 149 -6.45 10.64 -4.97
CA LYS A 149 -5.63 11.76 -4.47
C LYS A 149 -4.12 11.46 -4.52
N LEU A 150 -3.73 10.21 -4.33
CA LEU A 150 -2.33 9.80 -4.49
C LEU A 150 -1.90 9.90 -5.96
N ALA A 151 -2.74 9.44 -6.89
CA ALA A 151 -2.45 9.47 -8.32
C ALA A 151 -2.44 10.88 -8.91
N ASP A 152 -3.24 11.81 -8.37
CA ASP A 152 -3.18 13.22 -8.76
C ASP A 152 -1.92 13.90 -8.21
N LEU A 153 -0.85 13.94 -9.01
CA LEU A 153 0.40 14.60 -8.64
C LEU A 153 0.28 16.13 -8.54
N SER A 154 -0.83 16.74 -8.97
CA SER A 154 -1.09 18.16 -8.68
C SER A 154 -1.66 18.38 -7.27
N ALA A 155 -2.21 17.34 -6.65
CA ALA A 155 -2.79 17.43 -5.32
C ALA A 155 -1.72 17.47 -4.23
N GLU A 156 -1.83 18.45 -3.32
CA GLU A 156 -1.09 18.49 -2.07
C GLU A 156 -1.67 17.45 -1.09
N LEU A 157 -0.79 16.65 -0.50
CA LEU A 157 -1.14 15.76 0.59
C LEU A 157 -1.02 16.52 1.92
N ASP A 158 -1.92 16.22 2.83
CA ASP A 158 -1.85 16.63 4.24
C ASP A 158 -2.54 15.56 5.08
N LEU A 159 -1.95 14.37 5.05
CA LEU A 159 -2.56 13.14 5.52
C LEU A 159 -1.64 12.46 6.52
N ASP A 160 -2.22 11.71 7.45
CA ASP A 160 -1.48 10.70 8.19
C ASP A 160 -1.87 9.28 7.72
N THR A 161 -0.89 8.39 7.81
CA THR A 161 -1.10 6.95 7.71
C THR A 161 -0.72 6.28 9.02
N LEU A 162 -1.47 5.25 9.40
CA LEU A 162 -1.25 4.51 10.62
C LEU A 162 -0.45 3.24 10.34
N LEU A 163 0.52 2.95 11.20
CA LEU A 163 1.37 1.76 11.16
C LEU A 163 1.01 0.81 12.30
N VAL A 164 0.85 -0.47 11.98
CA VAL A 164 0.72 -1.55 12.96
C VAL A 164 1.70 -2.67 12.64
N GLY A 165 2.30 -3.27 13.65
CA GLY A 165 3.26 -4.35 13.47
C GLY A 165 4.05 -4.64 14.73
N ASP A 166 4.65 -5.82 14.80
CA ASP A 166 5.33 -6.31 16.01
C ASP A 166 6.87 -6.17 15.94
N ASP A 167 7.43 -5.94 14.74
CA ASP A 167 8.85 -5.63 14.57
C ASP A 167 9.08 -4.12 14.52
N ASP A 168 9.73 -3.57 15.55
CA ASP A 168 9.98 -2.13 15.68
C ASP A 168 10.93 -1.59 14.60
N SER A 169 11.89 -2.40 14.14
CA SER A 169 12.86 -1.99 13.11
C SER A 169 12.19 -1.89 11.75
N ALA A 170 11.40 -2.90 11.38
CA ALA A 170 10.63 -2.90 10.14
C ALA A 170 9.60 -1.77 10.13
N LYS A 171 8.94 -1.52 11.27
CA LYS A 171 8.00 -0.40 11.40
C LYS A 171 8.68 0.95 11.22
N GLU A 172 9.90 1.13 11.74
CA GLU A 172 10.66 2.37 11.53
C GLU A 172 11.09 2.54 10.07
N THR A 173 11.49 1.46 9.38
CA THR A 173 11.76 1.50 7.94
C THR A 173 10.53 1.95 7.16
N VAL A 174 9.35 1.37 7.44
CA VAL A 174 8.10 1.74 6.76
C VAL A 174 7.66 3.17 7.13
N ARG A 175 7.90 3.61 8.37
CA ARG A 175 7.67 5.00 8.81
C ARG A 175 8.53 5.97 8.01
N SER A 176 9.83 5.67 7.84
CA SER A 176 10.74 6.48 7.06
C SER A 176 10.25 6.58 5.62
N LEU A 177 9.97 5.45 4.97
CA LEU A 177 9.42 5.38 3.62
C LEU A 177 8.18 6.24 3.44
N ALA A 178 7.19 6.06 4.32
CA ALA A 178 5.95 6.83 4.26
C ALA A 178 6.18 8.34 4.44
N SER A 179 7.20 8.73 5.22
CA SER A 179 7.54 10.14 5.48
C SER A 179 8.39 10.77 4.37
N GLU A 180 8.90 9.98 3.43
CA GLU A 180 9.57 10.47 2.22
C GLU A 180 8.56 10.94 1.16
N ILE A 181 7.30 10.52 1.24
CA ILE A 181 6.21 11.07 0.43
C ILE A 181 5.80 12.44 0.99
N ASP A 182 5.85 13.48 0.15
CA ASP A 182 5.58 14.85 0.59
C ASP A 182 4.12 15.00 1.05
N GLY A 183 3.92 15.57 2.23
CA GLY A 183 2.61 15.75 2.86
C GLY A 183 1.99 14.48 3.48
N LEU A 184 2.73 13.37 3.57
CA LEU A 184 2.31 12.15 4.28
C LEU A 184 3.11 11.96 5.57
N ARG A 185 2.42 11.81 6.71
CA ARG A 185 3.05 11.52 8.01
C ARG A 185 2.64 10.14 8.51
N ALA A 186 3.61 9.29 8.84
CA ALA A 186 3.33 8.00 9.46
C ALA A 186 3.27 8.08 11.00
N LEU A 187 2.23 7.47 11.57
CA LEU A 187 2.00 7.38 13.01
C LEU A 187 1.92 5.91 13.44
N ASP A 188 2.65 5.54 14.49
CA ASP A 188 2.61 4.19 15.04
C ASP A 188 1.36 4.00 15.90
N ALA A 189 0.52 3.05 15.50
CA ALA A 189 -0.70 2.63 16.16
C ALA A 189 -0.50 1.35 17.01
N GLY A 190 0.74 0.88 17.17
CA GLY A 190 1.12 -0.16 18.10
C GLY A 190 1.32 -1.54 17.45
N PRO A 191 1.09 -2.63 18.21
CA PRO A 191 1.30 -3.99 17.74
C PRO A 191 0.31 -4.37 16.63
N LEU A 192 0.59 -5.47 15.92
CA LEU A 192 -0.26 -5.97 14.84
C LEU A 192 -1.70 -6.26 15.31
N ALA A 193 -1.88 -6.59 16.59
CA ALA A 193 -3.19 -6.81 17.22
C ALA A 193 -4.14 -5.60 17.15
N ASN A 194 -3.64 -4.39 16.85
CA ASN A 194 -4.46 -3.18 16.67
C ASN A 194 -4.87 -2.95 15.20
N ALA A 195 -4.58 -3.89 14.30
CA ALA A 195 -4.84 -3.74 12.87
C ALA A 195 -6.33 -3.59 12.55
N ALA A 196 -7.21 -4.27 13.28
CA ALA A 196 -8.65 -4.17 13.06
C ALA A 196 -9.17 -2.73 13.27
N GLU A 197 -8.68 -2.03 14.30
CA GLU A 197 -9.03 -0.64 14.56
C GLU A 197 -8.54 0.28 13.44
N VAL A 198 -7.29 0.10 12.99
CA VAL A 198 -6.70 0.89 11.91
C VAL A 198 -7.42 0.67 10.58
N GLU A 199 -7.61 -0.59 10.19
CA GLU A 199 -8.29 -0.96 8.95
C GLU A 199 -9.74 -0.46 8.93
N SER A 200 -10.42 -0.41 10.08
CA SER A 200 -11.80 0.09 10.20
C SER A 200 -11.95 1.60 9.93
N VAL A 201 -10.86 2.36 9.91
CA VAL A 201 -10.88 3.78 9.53
C VAL A 201 -11.28 3.96 8.06
N THR A 202 -10.84 3.07 7.17
CA THR A 202 -11.10 3.17 5.73
C THR A 202 -12.60 3.14 5.37
N PRO A 203 -13.41 2.16 5.81
CA PRO A 203 -14.85 2.20 5.55
C PRO A 203 -15.54 3.42 6.18
N LEU A 204 -15.06 3.88 7.34
CA LEU A 204 -15.56 5.11 7.96
C LEU A 204 -15.32 6.34 7.08
N VAL A 205 -14.11 6.49 6.55
CA VAL A 205 -13.75 7.61 5.66
C VAL A 205 -14.55 7.56 4.36
N ILE A 206 -14.75 6.37 3.79
CA ILE A 206 -15.59 6.20 2.60
C ILE A 206 -17.04 6.64 2.89
N ASN A 207 -17.59 6.27 4.05
CA ASN A 207 -18.93 6.71 4.44
C ASN A 207 -19.01 8.23 4.63
N ILE A 208 -17.98 8.85 5.22
CA ILE A 208 -17.92 10.32 5.34
C ILE A 208 -18.01 10.96 3.95
N ALA A 209 -17.22 10.49 2.97
CA ALA A 209 -17.29 10.99 1.61
C ALA A 209 -18.67 10.74 0.97
N LYS A 210 -19.24 9.54 1.14
CA LYS A 210 -20.57 9.17 0.59
C LYS A 210 -21.70 10.07 1.11
N HIS A 211 -21.61 10.57 2.34
CA HIS A 211 -22.67 11.34 2.99
C HIS A 211 -22.46 12.86 2.94
N ASN A 212 -21.38 13.35 2.33
CA ASN A 212 -21.09 14.78 2.18
C ASN A 212 -20.64 15.02 0.74
N ASP A 213 -21.54 15.50 -0.12
CA ASP A 213 -21.35 15.60 -1.58
C ASP A 213 -20.13 16.46 -1.99
N GLU A 214 -19.68 17.36 -1.11
CA GLU A 214 -18.51 18.21 -1.31
C GLU A 214 -17.17 17.50 -1.05
N LEU A 215 -17.20 16.30 -0.46
CA LEU A 215 -16.02 15.54 -0.09
C LEU A 215 -15.76 14.40 -1.09
N HIS A 216 -14.60 14.43 -1.72
CA HIS A 216 -14.08 13.38 -2.60
C HIS A 216 -12.64 13.04 -2.17
N ASP A 217 -12.24 11.79 -2.36
CA ASP A 217 -10.88 11.29 -2.04
C ASP A 217 -10.38 11.72 -0.65
N VAL A 218 -11.24 11.52 0.35
CA VAL A 218 -11.00 11.93 1.73
C VAL A 218 -9.89 11.07 2.35
N GLY A 219 -9.00 11.71 3.10
CA GLY A 219 -8.05 11.04 3.99
C GLY A 219 -8.19 11.56 5.41
N VAL A 220 -7.30 11.14 6.30
CA VAL A 220 -7.38 11.47 7.73
C VAL A 220 -6.12 12.17 8.19
N LYS A 221 -6.28 13.14 9.09
CA LYS A 221 -5.20 13.83 9.80
C LYS A 221 -5.55 13.93 11.29
N TRP A 222 -4.61 13.55 12.15
CA TRP A 222 -4.75 13.54 13.60
C TRP A 222 -4.01 14.76 14.17
N VAL A 223 -4.75 15.64 14.86
CA VAL A 223 -4.28 16.97 15.33
C VAL A 223 -4.31 17.11 16.85
#